data_AF-A0A381L492-F1
#
_entry.id   AF-A0A381L492-F1
#
_cell.length_a   1.000
_cell.length_b   1.000
_cell.length_c   1.000
_cell.angle_alpha   90.00
_cell.angle_beta   90.00
_cell.angle_gamma   90.00
#
_symmetry.space_group_name_H-M   'P 1'
#
loop_
_entity.id
_entity.type
_entity.pdbx_description
1 polymer ?
#
loop_
_entity_poly.entity_id
_entity_poly.type
_entity_poly.pdbx_seq_one_letter_code
_entity_poly.pdbx_strand_id
1 'polypeptide(L)'
;MKFFSPAITATLAGLLQLVTASTKFPYFVCDNGQLFKNSLVQEKALLATQEISDRIYPPVPKRECRKSFTFQLEDEEQVSHRYLVQESEQSPTYLLFQLVGRTWNPCTRYRQLQEPE
;
A
#
# COMPACT_ATOMS: atom_id res chain seq x y z
N MET A 1 -8.24 63.70 -11.27
CA MET A 1 -8.74 62.45 -10.65
C MET A 1 -8.86 61.38 -11.73
N LYS A 2 -8.10 60.30 -11.62
CA LYS A 2 -8.37 59.00 -12.26
C LYS A 2 -7.68 57.96 -11.37
N PHE A 3 -8.49 57.31 -10.55
CA PHE A 3 -8.08 56.27 -9.62
C PHE A 3 -7.80 55.01 -10.45
N PHE A 4 -6.55 54.60 -10.53
CA PHE A 4 -6.22 53.24 -10.93
C PHE A 4 -6.29 52.39 -9.67
N SER A 5 -7.46 51.80 -9.43
CA SER A 5 -7.61 50.75 -8.43
C SER A 5 -7.12 49.44 -9.06
N PRO A 6 -6.01 48.84 -8.60
CA PRO A 6 -5.73 47.45 -8.92
C PRO A 6 -6.70 46.59 -8.10
N ALA A 7 -7.74 46.14 -8.78
CA ALA A 7 -8.57 45.06 -8.31
C ALA A 7 -7.75 43.75 -8.32
N ILE A 8 -7.98 42.93 -7.30
CA ILE A 8 -7.74 41.47 -7.29
C ILE A 8 -6.29 41.03 -6.97
N THR A 9 -5.91 41.14 -5.70
CA THR A 9 -4.87 40.27 -5.08
C THR A 9 -5.41 39.59 -3.82
N ALA A 10 -6.55 38.94 -3.97
CA ALA A 10 -7.03 37.88 -3.09
C ALA A 10 -7.76 36.95 -4.07
N THR A 11 -7.34 35.72 -4.33
CA THR A 11 -7.20 34.63 -3.38
C THR A 11 -6.50 33.48 -4.13
N LEU A 12 -5.19 33.36 -4.01
CA LEU A 12 -4.45 32.19 -4.53
C LEU A 12 -3.82 31.39 -3.38
N ALA A 13 -4.47 31.39 -2.22
CA ALA A 13 -4.09 30.59 -1.06
C ALA A 13 -5.10 29.46 -0.75
N GLY A 14 -6.22 29.38 -1.48
CA GLY A 14 -7.33 28.48 -1.15
C GLY A 14 -7.31 27.10 -1.83
N LEU A 15 -6.40 26.85 -2.77
CA LEU A 15 -6.47 25.69 -3.66
C LEU A 15 -5.30 24.70 -3.53
N LEU A 16 -4.58 24.73 -2.40
CA LEU A 16 -3.49 23.80 -2.10
C LEU A 16 -3.73 22.93 -0.86
N GLN A 17 -4.87 23.06 -0.19
CA GLN A 17 -5.17 22.29 1.04
C GLN A 17 -5.99 21.02 0.83
N LEU A 18 -6.13 20.52 -0.40
CA LEU A 18 -6.91 19.30 -0.68
C LEU A 18 -6.11 18.18 -1.33
N VAL A 19 -4.77 18.21 -1.24
CA VAL A 19 -4.02 16.97 -1.35
C VAL A 19 -4.12 16.28 0.01
N THR A 20 -5.17 15.47 0.14
CA THR A 20 -5.37 14.57 1.26
C THR A 20 -4.06 13.84 1.55
N ALA A 21 -3.42 14.22 2.67
CA ALA A 21 -2.26 13.56 3.25
C ALA A 21 -2.63 12.17 3.80
N SER A 22 -3.25 11.31 2.99
CA SER A 22 -3.78 10.01 3.40
C SER A 22 -2.83 8.85 3.08
N THR A 23 -1.76 9.05 2.31
CA THR A 23 -0.75 8.02 2.07
C THR A 23 0.36 8.07 3.12
N LYS A 24 0.00 7.78 4.38
CA LYS A 24 0.93 7.75 5.53
C LYS A 24 2.09 6.74 5.38
N PHE A 25 2.06 5.84 4.40
CA PHE A 25 3.10 4.83 4.12
C PHE A 25 3.14 4.52 2.61
N PRO A 26 4.10 5.07 1.83
CA PRO A 26 4.15 4.83 0.40
C PRO A 26 4.63 3.43 0.00
N TYR A 27 5.36 2.72 0.86
CA TYR A 27 6.01 1.45 0.51
C TYR A 27 5.88 0.36 1.57
N PHE A 28 5.99 -0.88 1.12
CA PHE A 28 6.25 -2.07 1.92
C PHE A 28 7.60 -2.66 1.52
N VAL A 29 8.35 -3.18 2.50
CA VAL A 29 9.60 -3.91 2.31
C VAL A 29 9.44 -5.30 2.92
N CYS A 30 9.71 -6.34 2.13
CA CYS A 30 9.66 -7.72 2.60
C CYS A 30 11.07 -8.25 2.94
N ASP A 31 11.16 -9.45 3.52
CA ASP A 31 12.41 -10.02 4.03
C ASP A 31 13.48 -10.25 2.95
N ASN A 32 13.07 -10.47 1.69
CA ASN A 32 13.97 -10.54 0.54
C ASN A 32 14.43 -9.17 0.01
N GLY A 33 14.10 -8.07 0.67
CA GLY A 33 14.44 -6.72 0.22
C GLY A 33 13.50 -6.16 -0.86
N GLN A 34 12.49 -6.93 -1.30
CA GLN A 34 11.55 -6.48 -2.33
C GLN A 34 10.72 -5.29 -1.83
N LEU A 35 10.72 -4.23 -2.63
CA LEU A 35 9.96 -3.00 -2.41
C LEU A 35 8.65 -3.03 -3.18
N PHE A 36 7.54 -2.76 -2.49
CA PHE A 36 6.21 -2.65 -3.07
C PHE A 36 5.62 -1.28 -2.82
N LYS A 37 5.22 -0.58 -3.90
CA LYS A 37 4.39 0.63 -3.79
C LYS A 37 3.03 0.27 -3.19
N ASN A 38 2.52 1.13 -2.32
CA ASN A 38 1.19 0.95 -1.73
C ASN A 38 0.09 0.83 -2.80
N SER A 39 0.21 1.50 -3.95
CA SER A 39 -0.73 1.38 -5.08
C SER A 39 -0.77 -0.02 -5.69
N LEU A 40 0.38 -0.69 -5.80
CA LEU A 40 0.44 -2.06 -6.30
C LEU A 40 -0.21 -3.03 -5.30
N VAL A 41 0.04 -2.83 -4.00
CA VAL A 41 -0.61 -3.62 -2.94
C VAL A 41 -2.13 -3.43 -2.98
N GLN A 42 -2.60 -2.20 -3.18
CA GLN A 42 -4.02 -1.90 -3.36
C GLN A 42 -4.61 -2.60 -4.59
N GLU A 43 -3.93 -2.55 -5.73
CA GLU A 43 -4.35 -3.23 -6.95
C GLU A 43 -4.50 -4.74 -6.71
N LYS A 44 -3.53 -5.38 -6.07
CA LYS A 44 -3.62 -6.82 -5.73
C LYS A 44 -4.71 -7.10 -4.71
N ALA A 45 -4.97 -6.17 -3.78
CA ALA A 45 -6.05 -6.31 -2.80
C ALA A 45 -7.45 -6.30 -3.43
N LEU A 46 -7.64 -5.67 -4.60
CA LEU A 46 -8.92 -5.71 -5.32
C LEU A 46 -9.31 -7.14 -5.74
N LEU A 47 -8.33 -8.04 -5.89
CA LEU A 47 -8.54 -9.44 -6.23
C LEU A 47 -8.83 -10.32 -5.00
N ALA A 48 -8.74 -9.75 -3.80
CA ALA A 48 -8.95 -10.49 -2.56
C ALA A 48 -10.44 -10.78 -2.31
N THR A 49 -10.74 -12.02 -1.91
CA THR A 49 -12.08 -12.45 -1.52
C THR A 49 -12.01 -13.36 -0.29
N GLN A 50 -13.13 -13.53 0.41
CA GLN A 50 -13.21 -14.48 1.53
C GLN A 50 -13.01 -15.92 1.07
N GLU A 51 -13.62 -16.30 -0.06
CA GLU A 51 -13.47 -17.64 -0.65
C GLU A 51 -12.01 -17.96 -1.01
N ILE A 52 -11.26 -16.99 -1.53
CA ILE A 52 -9.82 -17.17 -1.79
C ILE A 52 -9.06 -17.33 -0.48
N SER A 53 -9.43 -16.56 0.56
CA SER A 53 -8.81 -16.63 1.89
C SER A 53 -8.93 -18.03 2.51
N ASP A 54 -10.06 -18.72 2.33
CA ASP A 54 -10.27 -20.11 2.76
C ASP A 54 -9.31 -21.11 2.13
N ARG A 55 -8.91 -20.87 0.88
CA ARG A 55 -8.20 -21.84 0.05
C ARG A 55 -6.69 -21.66 0.06
N ILE A 56 -6.19 -20.57 0.65
CA ILE A 56 -4.75 -20.29 0.69
C ILE A 56 -4.04 -21.19 1.71
N TYR A 57 -2.99 -21.86 1.23
CA TYR A 57 -2.05 -22.61 2.06
C TYR A 57 -0.63 -22.03 1.96
N PRO A 58 0.12 -21.89 3.08
CA PRO A 58 -0.30 -22.13 4.46
C PRO A 58 -1.42 -21.17 4.90
N PRO A 59 -2.17 -21.48 5.98
CA PRO A 59 -3.31 -20.65 6.40
C PRO A 59 -2.94 -19.18 6.57
N VAL A 60 -3.81 -18.27 6.11
CA VAL A 60 -3.56 -16.83 6.19
C VAL A 60 -3.57 -16.31 7.63
N PRO A 61 -2.72 -15.35 8.00
CA PRO A 61 -2.76 -14.72 9.31
C PRO A 61 -4.05 -13.92 9.51
N LYS A 62 -4.62 -13.89 10.72
CA LYS A 62 -5.69 -12.96 11.15
C LYS A 62 -6.80 -12.75 10.10
N ARG A 63 -7.46 -13.84 9.71
CA ARG A 63 -8.49 -13.84 8.66
C ARG A 63 -9.77 -13.09 9.04
N GLU A 64 -10.09 -13.04 10.32
CA GLU A 64 -11.31 -12.36 10.80
C GLU A 64 -11.34 -10.91 10.31
N CYS A 65 -12.43 -10.54 9.63
CA CYS A 65 -12.67 -9.22 9.02
C CYS A 65 -11.67 -8.80 7.93
N ARG A 66 -10.93 -9.76 7.35
CA ARG A 66 -9.99 -9.52 6.25
C ARG A 66 -10.21 -10.52 5.11
N LYS A 67 -10.17 -10.00 3.90
CA LYS A 67 -10.11 -10.80 2.67
C LYS A 67 -8.68 -10.78 2.14
N SER A 68 -8.28 -11.88 1.52
CA SER A 68 -6.88 -12.13 1.16
C SER A 68 -6.74 -12.59 -0.29
N PHE A 69 -5.58 -12.30 -0.88
CA PHE A 69 -5.16 -12.77 -2.20
C PHE A 69 -3.68 -13.11 -2.17
N THR A 70 -3.26 -14.18 -2.86
CA THR A 70 -1.84 -14.50 -3.04
C THR A 70 -1.41 -14.28 -4.48
N PHE A 71 -0.21 -13.75 -4.65
CA PHE A 71 0.44 -13.59 -5.96
C PHE A 71 1.90 -14.03 -5.87
N GLN A 72 2.52 -14.26 -7.03
CA GLN A 72 3.93 -14.62 -7.14
C GLN A 72 4.65 -13.61 -8.02
N LEU A 73 5.91 -13.33 -7.71
CA LEU A 73 6.82 -12.54 -8.53
C LEU A 73 8.19 -13.19 -8.48
N GLU A 74 8.90 -13.13 -9.60
CA GLU A 74 10.31 -13.50 -9.69
C GLU A 74 11.18 -12.27 -9.40
N ASP A 75 12.29 -12.47 -8.70
CA ASP A 75 13.32 -11.45 -8.52
C ASP A 75 14.33 -11.45 -9.69
N GLU A 76 15.37 -10.61 -9.58
CA GLU A 76 16.43 -10.49 -10.60
C GLU A 76 17.23 -11.80 -10.78
N GLU A 77 17.24 -12.66 -9.77
CA GLU A 77 17.89 -13.98 -9.79
C GLU A 77 16.95 -15.09 -10.28
N GLN A 78 15.75 -14.73 -10.77
CA GLN A 78 14.68 -15.65 -11.20
C GLN A 78 14.15 -16.55 -10.07
N VAL A 79 14.34 -16.15 -8.81
CA VAL A 79 13.77 -16.86 -7.67
C VAL A 79 12.33 -16.41 -7.49
N SER A 80 11.40 -17.38 -7.56
CA SER A 80 9.98 -17.11 -7.37
C SER A 80 9.65 -16.92 -5.89
N HIS A 81 9.13 -15.74 -5.56
CA HIS A 81 8.65 -15.39 -4.22
C HIS A 81 7.13 -15.31 -4.21
N ARG A 82 6.50 -15.87 -3.18
CA ARG A 82 5.05 -15.81 -3.00
C ARG A 82 4.70 -14.76 -1.96
N TYR A 83 3.71 -13.95 -2.28
CA TYR A 83 3.22 -12.88 -1.43
C TYR A 83 1.73 -13.06 -1.14
N LEU A 84 1.29 -12.50 -0.02
CA LEU A 84 -0.08 -12.49 0.45
C LEU A 84 -0.46 -11.05 0.78
N VAL A 85 -1.49 -10.53 0.14
CA VAL A 85 -2.11 -9.25 0.49
C VAL A 85 -3.40 -9.49 1.26
N GLN A 86 -3.64 -8.69 2.30
CA GLN A 86 -4.90 -8.70 3.03
C GLN A 86 -5.48 -7.29 3.12
N GLU A 87 -6.76 -7.16 2.79
CA GLU A 87 -7.55 -5.94 2.96
C GLU A 87 -8.57 -6.14 4.08
N SER A 88 -8.71 -5.16 4.96
CA SER A 88 -9.80 -5.16 5.95
C SER A 88 -11.11 -4.72 5.29
N GLU A 89 -12.17 -5.46 5.56
CA GLU A 89 -13.51 -5.17 5.03
C GLU A 89 -14.14 -3.93 5.66
N GLN A 90 -13.71 -3.58 6.88
CA GLN A 90 -14.26 -2.48 7.67
C GLN A 90 -13.53 -1.15 7.42
N SER A 91 -12.25 -1.21 7.04
CA SER A 91 -11.43 -0.03 6.77
C SER A 91 -10.38 -0.37 5.71
N PRO A 92 -10.09 0.51 4.73
CA PRO A 92 -9.14 0.23 3.65
C PRO A 92 -7.70 0.23 4.16
N THR A 93 -7.33 -0.82 4.90
CA THR A 93 -6.01 -1.04 5.48
C THR A 93 -5.40 -2.32 4.93
N TYR A 94 -4.20 -2.19 4.37
CA TYR A 94 -3.56 -3.23 3.56
C TYR A 94 -2.38 -3.87 4.28
N LEU A 95 -2.44 -5.15 4.57
CA LEU A 95 -1.27 -5.89 5.06
C LEU A 95 -0.65 -6.64 3.90
N LEU A 96 0.68 -6.73 3.90
CA LEU A 96 1.45 -7.51 2.93
C LEU A 96 2.34 -8.48 3.70
N PHE A 97 2.41 -9.71 3.22
CA PHE A 97 3.25 -10.76 3.77
C PHE A 97 4.02 -11.45 2.64
N GLN A 98 5.20 -11.96 2.95
CA GLN A 98 5.99 -12.84 2.11
C GLN A 98 5.95 -14.26 2.69
N LEU A 99 5.86 -15.28 1.84
CA LEU A 99 6.03 -16.66 2.26
C LEU A 99 7.53 -16.95 2.41
N VAL A 100 7.97 -17.23 3.64
CA VAL A 100 9.34 -17.66 3.94
C VAL A 100 9.27 -19.09 4.50
N GLY A 101 9.76 -20.06 3.73
CA GLY A 101 9.60 -21.47 4.05
C GLY A 101 8.12 -21.90 4.07
N ARG A 102 7.54 -22.00 5.26
CA ARG A 102 6.14 -22.40 5.48
C ARG A 102 5.32 -21.37 6.26
N THR A 103 5.85 -20.16 6.47
CA THR A 103 5.21 -19.12 7.26
C THR A 103 5.05 -17.84 6.48
N TRP A 104 3.93 -17.15 6.74
CA TRP A 104 3.69 -15.81 6.22
C TRP A 104 4.36 -14.79 7.13
N ASN A 105 5.43 -14.17 6.63
CA ASN A 105 6.19 -13.15 7.34
C ASN A 105 5.67 -11.77 6.93
N PRO A 106 5.34 -10.88 7.88
CA PRO A 106 4.80 -9.57 7.57
C PRO A 106 5.87 -8.67 6.96
N CYS A 107 5.54 -8.01 5.85
CA CYS A 107 6.39 -6.97 5.28
C CYS A 107 6.26 -5.67 6.09
N THR A 108 7.36 -4.94 6.22
CA THR A 108 7.43 -3.69 7.00
C THR A 108 6.91 -2.51 6.17
N ARG A 109 6.04 -1.68 6.76
CA ARG A 109 5.56 -0.44 6.11
C ARG A 109 6.50 0.72 6.40
N TYR A 110 6.92 1.43 5.36
CA TYR A 110 7.79 2.60 5.48
C TYR A 110 7.04 3.89 5.14
N ARG A 111 7.27 4.95 5.94
CA ARG A 111 6.79 6.31 5.73
C ARG A 111 7.93 7.15 5.14
N GLN A 112 8.24 6.95 3.86
CA GLN A 112 9.38 7.54 3.14
C GLN A 112 10.76 7.31 3.80
N LEU A 113 11.73 6.83 3.01
CA LEU A 113 13.13 7.05 3.35
C LEU A 113 13.34 8.57 3.22
N GLN A 114 13.77 9.24 4.30
CA GLN A 114 14.38 10.55 4.14
C GLN A 114 15.61 10.33 3.25
N GLU A 115 15.58 10.83 2.02
CA GLU A 115 16.81 11.05 1.27
C GLU A 115 17.69 11.97 2.11
N PRO A 116 18.93 11.59 2.47
CA PRO A 116 19.86 12.54 3.06
C PRO A 116 20.19 13.60 2.01
N GLU A 117 19.98 14.88 2.38
CA GLU A 117 20.42 16.06 1.61
C GLU A 117 21.94 16.09 1.40
#